data_AF-A0A397DJP7-F1
#
_entry.id   AF-A0A397DJP7-F1
#
_cell.length_a   1.000
_cell.length_b   1.000
_cell.length_c   1.000
_cell.angle_alpha   90.00
_cell.angle_beta   90.00
_cell.angle_gamma   90.00
#
_symmetry.space_group_name_H-M   'P 1'
#
loop_
_entity.id
_entity.type
_entity.pdbx_description
1 polymer ?
#
loop_
_entity_poly.entity_id
_entity_poly.type
_entity_poly.pdbx_seq_one_letter_code
_entity_poly.pdbx_strand_id
1 'polypeptide(L)'
;MFVVLIAAELAQAGHRVLVLEKAVYFHPADASFNELQGFWDHYESAALLTSEDLSMMLLAGSASLPPPHELCHEWATTYNLPYFKSQAFQDAISTVCTRAGVSAEAVLHNVPNQVLLDGAIKLGYPVEAVPQNTNGHVHECGFCTLGCPYGEKQGSHVTWLRDAADAGAKFVDGCYVDKVTYVKDAASGVEATVLNGSVRLVVKAKTVVCCAGSLHTPALLLRSGLRNPNIGRHLRLHPVVTVHGFFPHKQVQSRPRIHFQLGTKDGQSLVEGLVAGIKVLLAQGAVEVNTTQFHLPPLRLQSKEDLANPVECATTQRWIAQVRALGAVQNSIGILNAHQMGSCRMGSTPEMGAVNPDGETWDMRGLYVADASLFPTASGVK
;
A
#
# COMPACT_ATOMS: atom_id res chain seq x y z
N MET A 1 12.31 -2.27 4.04
CA MET A 1 13.22 -1.15 4.39
C MET A 1 13.79 -1.26 5.78
N PHE A 2 12.96 -1.31 6.82
CA PHE A 2 13.44 -1.21 8.20
C PHE A 2 14.34 -2.38 8.68
N VAL A 3 14.06 -3.62 8.24
CA VAL A 3 14.84 -4.80 8.70
C VAL A 3 16.32 -4.74 8.29
N VAL A 4 16.61 -4.33 7.06
CA VAL A 4 17.97 -4.33 6.53
C VAL A 4 18.78 -3.12 6.99
N LEU A 5 18.13 -1.99 7.29
CA LEU A 5 18.78 -0.85 7.94
C LEU A 5 19.27 -1.25 9.32
N ILE A 6 18.40 -1.83 10.15
CA ILE A 6 18.79 -2.29 11.49
C ILE A 6 19.87 -3.37 11.41
N ALA A 7 19.75 -4.29 10.46
CA ALA A 7 20.78 -5.29 10.23
C ALA A 7 22.14 -4.67 9.87
N ALA A 8 22.15 -3.64 9.03
CA ALA A 8 23.36 -2.93 8.65
C ALA A 8 23.99 -2.22 9.86
N GLU A 9 23.23 -1.41 10.59
CA GLU A 9 23.70 -0.69 11.77
C GLU A 9 24.26 -1.64 12.83
N LEU A 10 23.53 -2.73 13.15
CA LEU A 10 23.97 -3.72 14.13
C LEU A 10 25.23 -4.47 13.67
N ALA A 11 25.31 -4.87 12.39
CA ALA A 11 26.47 -5.55 11.85
C ALA A 11 27.70 -4.64 11.84
N GLN A 12 27.55 -3.38 11.45
CA GLN A 12 28.63 -2.37 11.46
C GLN A 12 29.10 -2.05 12.88
N ALA A 13 28.20 -2.10 13.87
CA ALA A 13 28.54 -2.03 15.29
C ALA A 13 29.25 -3.29 15.83
N GLY A 14 29.48 -4.31 14.99
CA GLY A 14 30.20 -5.54 15.34
C GLY A 14 29.34 -6.65 15.95
N HIS A 15 28.01 -6.51 15.90
CA HIS A 15 27.12 -7.59 16.33
C HIS A 15 26.99 -8.68 15.26
N ARG A 16 26.82 -9.94 15.69
CA ARG A 16 26.48 -11.02 14.77
C ARG A 16 25.00 -10.96 14.42
N VAL A 17 24.70 -10.67 13.17
CA VAL A 17 23.32 -10.49 12.69
C VAL A 17 22.92 -11.62 11.75
N LEU A 18 21.71 -12.14 11.94
CA LEU A 18 21.02 -13.05 11.02
C LEU A 18 19.67 -12.43 10.65
N VAL A 19 19.42 -12.27 9.36
CA VAL A 19 18.15 -11.80 8.81
C VAL A 19 17.38 -12.99 8.24
N LEU A 20 16.11 -13.11 8.61
CA LEU A 20 15.20 -14.13 8.09
C LEU A 20 14.11 -13.43 7.28
N GLU A 21 13.97 -13.78 6.01
CA GLU A 21 13.02 -13.17 5.06
C GLU A 21 12.11 -14.24 4.47
N LYS A 22 10.80 -13.96 4.44
CA LYS A 22 9.80 -14.87 3.88
C LYS A 22 9.93 -14.94 2.35
N ALA A 23 10.16 -13.79 1.72
CA ALA A 23 10.39 -13.72 0.29
C ALA A 23 11.74 -14.36 -0.10
N VAL A 24 11.90 -14.67 -1.38
CA VAL A 24 13.18 -15.08 -1.96
C VAL A 24 13.98 -13.82 -2.33
N TYR A 25 15.30 -13.88 -2.25
CA TYR A 25 16.14 -12.78 -2.72
C TYR A 25 15.85 -12.47 -4.19
N PHE A 26 15.73 -11.18 -4.48
CA PHE A 26 15.41 -10.66 -5.80
C PHE A 26 16.50 -9.67 -6.22
N HIS A 27 17.26 -10.01 -7.25
CA HIS A 27 18.26 -9.11 -7.82
C HIS A 27 17.57 -8.17 -8.83
N PRO A 28 17.97 -6.88 -8.97
CA PRO A 28 17.39 -5.99 -9.98
C PRO A 28 17.38 -6.54 -11.42
N ALA A 29 18.38 -7.37 -11.76
CA ALA A 29 18.46 -8.05 -13.06
C ALA A 29 17.37 -9.12 -13.28
N ASP A 30 16.72 -9.58 -12.21
CA ASP A 30 15.61 -10.52 -12.27
C ASP A 30 14.27 -9.80 -12.52
N ALA A 31 14.26 -8.46 -12.42
CA ALA A 31 13.07 -7.67 -12.66
C ALA A 31 12.67 -7.67 -14.13
N SER A 32 11.39 -7.91 -14.37
CA SER A 32 10.79 -7.87 -15.70
C SER A 32 9.96 -6.61 -15.90
N PHE A 33 9.82 -6.16 -17.15
CA PHE A 33 8.86 -5.11 -17.53
C PHE A 33 7.42 -5.66 -17.67
N ASN A 34 7.09 -6.71 -16.92
CA ASN A 34 5.78 -7.34 -16.92
C ASN A 34 5.04 -6.94 -15.64
N GLU A 35 3.92 -6.23 -15.81
CA GLU A 35 3.14 -5.71 -14.69
C GLU A 35 2.56 -6.80 -13.79
N LEU A 36 2.05 -7.88 -14.38
CA LEU A 36 1.47 -8.99 -13.65
C LEU A 36 2.52 -9.72 -12.81
N GLN A 37 3.70 -9.95 -13.39
CA GLN A 37 4.84 -10.52 -12.67
C GLN A 37 5.31 -9.61 -11.54
N GLY A 38 5.40 -8.30 -11.79
CA GLY A 38 5.78 -7.33 -10.75
C GLY A 38 4.81 -7.30 -9.57
N PHE A 39 3.52 -7.54 -9.79
CA PHE A 39 2.57 -7.71 -8.69
C PHE A 39 2.84 -8.98 -7.89
N TRP A 40 3.10 -10.11 -8.54
CA TRP A 40 3.45 -11.37 -7.85
C TRP A 40 4.73 -11.27 -7.03
N ASP A 41 5.75 -10.60 -7.56
CA ASP A 41 7.08 -10.56 -6.94
C ASP A 41 7.18 -9.56 -5.78
N HIS A 42 6.39 -8.48 -5.81
CA HIS A 42 6.60 -7.34 -4.91
C HIS A 42 5.45 -7.02 -3.96
N TYR A 43 4.28 -7.64 -4.13
CA TYR A 43 3.11 -7.40 -3.29
C TYR A 43 2.60 -8.68 -2.64
N GLU A 44 2.27 -8.62 -1.35
CA GLU A 44 1.59 -9.72 -0.68
C GLU A 44 0.31 -10.09 -1.44
N SER A 45 0.11 -11.39 -1.67
CA SER A 45 -1.05 -11.91 -2.39
C SER A 45 -1.30 -11.21 -3.74
N ALA A 46 -0.22 -10.77 -4.42
CA ALA A 46 -0.27 -10.09 -5.70
C ALA A 46 -1.22 -8.87 -5.73
N ALA A 47 -1.25 -8.12 -4.63
CA ALA A 47 -2.12 -6.95 -4.45
C ALA A 47 -3.64 -7.24 -4.37
N LEU A 48 -4.04 -8.50 -4.21
CA LEU A 48 -5.45 -8.92 -4.12
C LEU A 48 -5.90 -9.21 -2.69
N LEU A 49 -5.12 -8.82 -1.67
CA LEU A 49 -5.54 -8.96 -0.29
C LEU A 49 -6.73 -8.03 -0.02
N THR A 50 -7.77 -8.52 0.64
CA THR A 50 -8.96 -7.73 0.97
C THR A 50 -9.24 -7.73 2.46
N SER A 51 -9.95 -6.71 2.96
CA SER A 51 -10.65 -6.81 4.23
C SER A 51 -11.70 -7.94 4.18
N GLU A 52 -12.06 -8.47 5.34
CA GLU A 52 -13.02 -9.59 5.46
C GLU A 52 -14.40 -9.27 4.87
N ASP A 53 -14.82 -8.01 4.98
CA ASP A 53 -16.06 -7.49 4.40
C ASP A 53 -15.91 -7.03 2.95
N LEU A 54 -14.74 -7.24 2.34
CA LEU A 54 -14.36 -6.84 0.98
C LEU A 54 -14.43 -5.34 0.70
N SER A 55 -14.62 -4.50 1.73
CA SER A 55 -14.75 -3.06 1.58
C SER A 55 -13.43 -2.36 1.20
N MET A 56 -12.29 -3.02 1.41
CA MET A 56 -10.95 -2.49 1.15
C MET A 56 -10.07 -3.55 0.49
N MET A 57 -9.44 -3.19 -0.64
CA MET A 57 -8.36 -3.99 -1.24
C MET A 57 -7.00 -3.37 -0.85
N LEU A 58 -6.09 -4.18 -0.33
CA LEU A 58 -4.80 -3.77 0.23
C LEU A 58 -3.66 -4.11 -0.74
N LEU A 59 -3.03 -3.08 -1.32
CA LEU A 59 -1.71 -3.20 -1.95
C LEU A 59 -0.63 -3.30 -0.87
N ALA A 60 -0.31 -4.50 -0.38
CA ALA A 60 0.69 -4.66 0.67
C ALA A 60 2.13 -4.63 0.12
N GLY A 61 2.66 -3.42 0.02
CA GLY A 61 4.04 -3.10 -0.33
C GLY A 61 4.57 -1.94 0.52
N SER A 62 5.78 -1.45 0.23
CA SER A 62 6.41 -0.35 0.99
C SER A 62 6.66 0.88 0.13
N ALA A 63 6.43 2.07 0.71
CA ALA A 63 6.85 3.37 0.17
C ALA A 63 7.63 4.15 1.25
N SER A 64 8.36 5.18 0.83
CA SER A 64 9.28 5.91 1.70
C SER A 64 9.16 7.41 1.48
N LEU A 65 8.51 8.08 2.42
CA LEU A 65 8.45 9.54 2.52
C LEU A 65 8.70 9.92 3.98
N PRO A 66 9.43 11.02 4.23
CA PRO A 66 9.58 11.54 5.59
C PRO A 66 8.21 11.99 6.14
N PRO A 67 7.92 11.73 7.43
CA PRO A 67 6.67 12.19 8.02
C PRO A 67 6.62 13.73 8.09
N PRO A 68 5.47 14.36 7.79
CA PRO A 68 5.32 15.82 7.90
C PRO A 68 5.55 16.32 9.33
N HIS A 69 6.09 17.54 9.48
CA HIS A 69 6.38 18.12 10.80
C HIS A 69 5.15 18.24 11.70
N GLU A 70 3.98 18.57 11.14
CA GLU A 70 2.70 18.62 11.88
C GLU A 70 2.35 17.26 12.49
N LEU A 71 2.60 16.18 11.75
CA LEU A 71 2.33 14.82 12.20
C LEU A 71 3.29 14.40 13.32
N CYS A 72 4.58 14.72 13.17
CA CYS A 72 5.57 14.51 14.24
C CYS A 72 5.19 15.29 15.51
N HIS A 73 4.64 16.50 15.36
CA HIS A 73 4.13 17.29 16.48
C HIS A 73 2.92 16.63 17.14
N GLU A 74 1.94 16.16 16.36
CA GLU A 74 0.79 15.41 16.85
C GLU A 74 1.24 14.16 17.63
N TRP A 75 2.13 13.34 17.06
CA TRP A 75 2.68 12.16 17.73
C TRP A 75 3.36 12.51 19.06
N ALA A 76 4.15 13.57 19.09
CA ALA A 76 4.84 13.98 20.30
C ALA A 76 3.90 14.51 21.39
N THR A 77 2.80 15.16 21.01
CA THR A 77 1.89 15.83 21.95
C THR A 77 0.69 14.97 22.33
N THR A 78 -0.09 14.53 21.34
CA THR A 78 -1.31 13.75 21.54
C THR A 78 -1.02 12.34 22.06
N TYR A 79 0.08 11.73 21.60
CA TYR A 79 0.47 10.37 22.01
C TYR A 79 1.59 10.34 23.04
N ASN A 80 2.06 11.52 23.47
CA ASN A 80 3.15 11.69 24.45
C ASN A 80 4.44 10.95 24.03
N LEU A 81 4.84 11.11 22.77
CA LEU A 81 6.05 10.51 22.18
C LEU A 81 7.08 11.58 21.81
N PRO A 82 7.72 12.26 22.79
CA PRO A 82 8.54 13.45 22.56
C PRO A 82 9.73 13.22 21.62
N TYR A 83 10.17 11.97 21.46
CA TYR A 83 11.24 11.59 20.52
C TYR A 83 10.98 12.07 19.09
N PHE A 84 9.74 12.08 18.61
CA PHE A 84 9.40 12.54 17.25
C PHE A 84 9.66 14.04 17.01
N LYS A 85 9.82 14.83 18.07
CA LYS A 85 10.25 16.24 17.99
C LYS A 85 11.74 16.44 18.28
N SER A 86 12.46 15.37 18.62
CA SER A 86 13.87 15.46 19.00
C SER A 86 14.77 15.69 17.79
N GLN A 87 15.93 16.30 18.03
CA GLN A 87 16.99 16.42 17.03
C GLN A 87 17.44 15.04 16.53
N ALA A 88 17.52 14.05 17.42
CA ALA A 88 17.92 12.70 17.07
C ALA A 88 16.99 12.05 16.02
N PHE A 89 15.67 12.29 16.10
CA PHE A 89 14.74 11.80 15.08
C PHE A 89 14.92 12.52 13.73
N GLN A 90 15.13 13.84 13.76
CA GLN A 90 15.39 14.62 12.55
C GLN A 90 16.71 14.18 11.86
N ASP A 91 17.75 13.96 12.65
CA ASP A 91 19.05 13.46 12.17
C ASP A 91 18.92 12.06 11.58
N ALA A 92 18.12 11.18 12.20
CA ALA A 92 17.84 9.85 11.67
C ALA A 92 17.12 9.91 10.32
N ILE A 93 16.06 10.72 10.20
CA ILE A 93 15.34 10.90 8.92
C ILE A 93 16.28 11.49 7.85
N SER A 94 17.09 12.49 8.21
CA SER A 94 18.07 13.09 7.30
C SER A 94 19.11 12.07 6.82
N THR A 95 19.62 11.24 7.73
CA THR A 95 20.57 10.16 7.41
C THR A 95 19.98 9.16 6.43
N VAL A 96 18.74 8.71 6.66
CA VAL A 96 18.04 7.78 5.77
C VAL A 96 17.80 8.41 4.39
N CYS A 97 17.30 9.65 4.35
CA CYS A 97 17.04 10.36 3.11
C CYS A 97 18.33 10.59 2.30
N THR A 98 19.41 10.98 2.97
CA THR A 98 20.73 11.18 2.35
C THR A 98 21.27 9.88 1.78
N ARG A 99 21.25 8.78 2.55
CA ARG A 99 21.75 7.47 2.08
C ARG A 99 20.95 6.91 0.91
N ALA A 100 19.63 7.15 0.90
CA ALA A 100 18.74 6.77 -0.19
C ALA A 100 18.74 7.78 -1.36
N GLY A 101 19.49 8.88 -1.24
CA GLY A 101 19.55 9.93 -2.27
C GLY A 101 18.18 10.50 -2.62
N VAL A 102 17.35 10.75 -1.59
CA VAL A 102 16.00 11.32 -1.72
C VAL A 102 16.13 12.78 -2.13
N SER A 103 15.72 13.10 -3.35
CA SER A 103 15.77 14.47 -3.88
C SER A 103 14.65 14.70 -4.90
N ALA A 104 14.23 15.95 -5.01
CA ALA A 104 13.33 16.40 -6.07
C ALA A 104 14.08 16.96 -7.30
N GLU A 105 15.40 17.16 -7.21
CA GLU A 105 16.18 17.86 -8.25
C GLU A 105 16.18 17.14 -9.61
N ALA A 106 16.19 15.81 -9.58
CA ALA A 106 16.19 14.99 -10.78
C ALA A 106 14.78 14.57 -11.24
N VAL A 107 13.73 15.13 -10.62
CA VAL A 107 12.34 14.80 -10.98
C VAL A 107 12.00 15.46 -12.30
N LEU A 108 11.85 14.63 -13.32
CA LEU A 108 11.27 15.03 -14.59
C LEU A 108 9.80 14.59 -14.65
N HIS A 109 8.89 15.56 -14.73
CA HIS A 109 7.46 15.27 -14.82
C HIS A 109 7.11 14.81 -16.24
N ASN A 110 6.56 13.60 -16.35
CA ASN A 110 5.90 13.16 -17.57
C ASN A 110 4.63 13.97 -17.86
N VAL A 111 4.05 13.80 -19.05
CA VAL A 111 2.87 14.57 -19.49
C VAL A 111 1.69 14.49 -18.50
N PRO A 112 1.29 13.33 -17.95
CA PRO A 112 0.25 13.26 -16.92
C PRO A 112 0.56 14.09 -15.66
N ASN A 113 1.78 13.99 -15.14
CA ASN A 113 2.20 14.75 -13.96
C ASN A 113 2.21 16.25 -14.26
N GLN A 114 2.65 16.65 -15.46
CA GLN A 114 2.64 18.05 -15.88
C GLN A 114 1.22 18.61 -15.99
N VAL A 115 0.26 17.82 -16.48
CA VAL A 115 -1.16 18.22 -16.54
C VAL A 115 -1.74 18.48 -15.14
N LEU A 116 -1.40 17.65 -14.16
CA LEU A 116 -1.79 17.86 -12.77
C LEU A 116 -1.14 19.12 -12.19
N LEU A 117 0.17 19.30 -12.43
CA LEU A 117 0.93 20.45 -11.96
C LEU A 117 0.36 21.77 -12.51
N ASP A 118 0.16 21.86 -13.83
CA ASP A 118 -0.41 23.04 -14.49
C ASP A 118 -1.82 23.36 -13.97
N GLY A 119 -2.65 22.32 -13.78
CA GLY A 119 -4.01 22.44 -13.26
C GLY A 119 -4.05 22.97 -11.83
N ALA A 120 -3.18 22.44 -10.96
CA ALA A 120 -3.07 22.87 -9.58
C ALA A 120 -2.57 24.33 -9.47
N ILE A 121 -1.55 24.71 -10.26
CA ILE A 121 -1.06 26.09 -10.34
C ILE A 121 -2.17 27.04 -10.79
N LYS A 122 -2.93 26.67 -11.82
CA LYS A 122 -4.04 27.49 -12.34
C LYS A 122 -5.14 27.74 -11.30
N LEU A 123 -5.37 26.80 -10.40
CA LEU A 123 -6.34 26.91 -9.31
C LEU A 123 -5.77 27.57 -8.05
N GLY A 124 -4.48 27.91 -8.05
CA GLY A 124 -3.80 28.48 -6.88
C GLY A 124 -3.51 27.47 -5.77
N TYR A 125 -3.47 26.17 -6.08
CA TYR A 125 -3.09 25.14 -5.12
C TYR A 125 -1.57 25.10 -4.93
N PRO A 126 -1.08 24.84 -3.70
CA PRO A 126 0.34 24.60 -3.47
C PRO A 126 0.76 23.32 -4.19
N VAL A 127 1.93 23.37 -4.82
CA VAL A 127 2.49 22.27 -5.58
C VAL A 127 3.97 22.12 -5.24
N GLU A 128 4.40 20.87 -5.09
CA GLU A 128 5.80 20.51 -4.94
C GLU A 128 6.06 19.20 -5.66
N ALA A 129 7.29 19.04 -6.17
CA ALA A 129 7.74 17.76 -6.70
C ALA A 129 7.97 16.81 -5.53
N VAL A 130 7.32 15.65 -5.55
CA VAL A 130 7.55 14.60 -4.56
C VAL A 130 8.99 14.08 -4.72
N PRO A 131 9.84 14.18 -3.68
CA PRO A 131 11.21 13.68 -3.76
C PRO A 131 11.28 12.19 -4.08
N GLN A 132 12.23 11.81 -4.93
CA GLN A 132 12.45 10.42 -5.35
C GLN A 132 13.79 9.92 -4.82
N ASN A 133 13.86 8.63 -4.47
CA ASN A 133 15.08 7.96 -4.04
C ASN A 133 15.86 7.40 -5.24
N THR A 134 16.19 8.24 -6.22
CA THR A 134 16.92 7.83 -7.44
C THR A 134 18.41 8.18 -7.39
N ASN A 135 18.89 8.68 -6.25
CA ASN A 135 20.27 9.14 -6.06
C ASN A 135 20.68 10.22 -7.06
N GLY A 136 19.77 11.16 -7.34
CA GLY A 136 20.03 12.28 -8.25
C GLY A 136 19.97 11.93 -9.74
N HIS A 137 19.59 10.70 -10.10
CA HIS A 137 19.39 10.33 -11.50
C HIS A 137 17.96 10.60 -11.97
N VAL A 138 17.83 11.08 -13.20
CA VAL A 138 16.54 11.14 -13.90
C VAL A 138 16.14 9.70 -14.24
N HIS A 139 14.94 9.29 -13.82
CA HIS A 139 14.50 7.89 -13.94
C HIS A 139 13.11 7.78 -14.55
N GLU A 140 13.04 7.39 -15.82
CA GLU A 140 11.81 7.38 -16.62
C GLU A 140 11.36 5.96 -17.01
N CYS A 141 11.47 4.98 -16.11
CA CYS A 141 11.11 3.60 -16.46
C CYS A 141 9.59 3.33 -16.45
N GLY A 142 8.82 4.01 -15.60
CA GLY A 142 7.37 3.77 -15.42
C GLY A 142 7.01 2.51 -14.61
N PHE A 143 8.00 1.76 -14.11
CA PHE A 143 7.80 0.50 -13.37
C PHE A 143 8.21 0.59 -11.89
N CYS A 144 8.57 1.76 -11.35
CA CYS A 144 9.17 1.91 -10.02
C CYS A 144 8.40 1.26 -8.86
N THR A 145 7.08 1.08 -8.98
CA THR A 145 6.23 0.41 -8.00
C THR A 145 6.31 -1.13 -8.06
N LEU A 146 6.80 -1.67 -9.17
CA LEU A 146 6.82 -3.07 -9.57
C LEU A 146 8.26 -3.61 -9.67
N GLY A 147 9.19 -3.00 -8.92
CA GLY A 147 10.62 -3.27 -9.04
C GLY A 147 11.31 -2.30 -10.02
N CYS A 148 12.63 -2.15 -9.89
CA CYS A 148 13.42 -1.27 -10.76
C CYS A 148 14.47 -2.10 -11.51
N PRO A 149 14.20 -2.47 -12.78
CA PRO A 149 15.15 -3.23 -13.59
C PRO A 149 16.50 -2.54 -13.80
N TYR A 150 16.51 -1.20 -13.73
CA TYR A 150 17.72 -0.39 -13.88
C TYR A 150 18.54 -0.29 -12.58
N GLY A 151 17.98 -0.70 -11.42
CA GLY A 151 18.65 -0.58 -10.12
C GLY A 151 18.84 0.86 -9.62
N GLU A 152 18.27 1.86 -10.30
CA GLU A 152 18.42 3.28 -9.96
C GLU A 152 17.58 3.68 -8.74
N LYS A 153 16.41 3.07 -8.55
CA LYS A 153 15.62 3.23 -7.33
C LYS A 153 16.41 2.67 -6.15
N GLN A 154 16.80 3.54 -5.23
CA GLN A 154 17.52 3.26 -3.99
C GLN A 154 16.65 2.56 -2.95
N GLY A 155 16.03 1.45 -3.35
CA GLY A 155 15.32 0.54 -2.47
C GLY A 155 16.29 -0.18 -1.55
N SER A 156 15.75 -0.83 -0.54
CA SER A 156 16.58 -1.39 0.53
C SER A 156 17.51 -2.52 0.09
N HIS A 157 17.23 -3.14 -1.06
CA HIS A 157 18.07 -4.17 -1.68
C HIS A 157 19.34 -3.61 -2.33
N VAL A 158 19.34 -2.34 -2.79
CA VAL A 158 20.54 -1.68 -3.35
C VAL A 158 21.30 -0.84 -2.32
N THR A 159 20.65 -0.48 -1.20
CA THR A 159 21.26 0.27 -0.10
C THR A 159 21.62 -0.66 1.08
N TRP A 160 20.79 -0.68 2.12
CA TRP A 160 21.15 -1.28 3.42
C TRP A 160 21.30 -2.81 3.41
N LEU A 161 20.64 -3.54 2.49
CA LEU A 161 20.85 -4.98 2.36
C LEU A 161 22.31 -5.27 1.99
N ARG A 162 22.87 -4.48 1.08
CA ARG A 162 24.28 -4.56 0.69
C ARG A 162 25.18 -4.12 1.84
N ASP A 163 24.87 -2.99 2.47
CA ASP A 163 25.67 -2.47 3.60
C ASP A 163 25.73 -3.50 4.76
N ALA A 164 24.62 -4.20 5.04
CA ALA A 164 24.56 -5.27 6.03
C ALA A 164 25.39 -6.50 5.61
N ALA A 165 25.30 -6.91 4.34
CA ALA A 165 26.09 -8.03 3.82
C ALA A 165 27.59 -7.74 3.85
N ASP A 166 28.01 -6.54 3.44
CA ASP A 166 29.40 -6.08 3.46
C ASP A 166 29.94 -6.00 4.90
N ALA A 167 29.09 -5.67 5.87
CA ALA A 167 29.41 -5.69 7.30
C ALA A 167 29.36 -7.11 7.93
N GLY A 168 29.05 -8.15 7.15
CA GLY A 168 29.12 -9.55 7.59
C GLY A 168 27.82 -10.14 8.13
N ALA A 169 26.68 -9.47 7.99
CA ALA A 169 25.37 -10.05 8.30
C ALA A 169 25.11 -11.31 7.45
N LYS A 170 24.34 -12.25 7.99
CA LYS A 170 23.90 -13.47 7.31
C LYS A 170 22.42 -13.41 7.01
N PHE A 171 21.99 -14.10 5.95
CA PHE A 171 20.63 -14.06 5.44
C PHE A 171 20.10 -15.47 5.20
N VAL A 172 18.82 -15.67 5.48
CA VAL A 172 18.04 -16.84 5.05
C VAL A 172 16.76 -16.31 4.43
N ASP A 173 16.62 -16.45 3.12
CA ASP A 173 15.42 -16.14 2.37
C ASP A 173 14.51 -17.37 2.25
N GLY A 174 13.29 -17.19 1.76
CA GLY A 174 12.28 -18.27 1.73
C GLY A 174 11.98 -18.85 3.12
N CYS A 175 12.13 -18.03 4.17
CA CYS A 175 12.08 -18.40 5.57
C CYS A 175 10.88 -17.76 6.26
N TYR A 176 9.87 -18.56 6.56
CA TYR A 176 8.70 -18.12 7.30
C TYR A 176 8.93 -18.30 8.81
N VAL A 177 8.98 -17.20 9.56
CA VAL A 177 9.09 -17.27 11.03
C VAL A 177 7.73 -17.59 11.65
N ASP A 178 7.63 -18.75 12.28
CA ASP A 178 6.39 -19.26 12.86
C ASP A 178 6.07 -18.57 14.18
N LYS A 179 7.07 -18.49 15.07
CA LYS A 179 6.98 -17.87 16.41
C LYS A 179 8.35 -17.46 16.97
N VAL A 180 8.33 -16.48 17.86
CA VAL A 180 9.44 -16.13 18.74
C VAL A 180 9.45 -17.10 19.93
N THR A 181 10.63 -17.63 20.26
CA THR A 181 10.82 -18.45 21.47
C THR A 181 11.33 -17.59 22.61
N TYR A 182 10.97 -17.94 23.84
CA TYR A 182 11.36 -17.18 25.02
C TYR A 182 11.61 -18.10 26.22
N VAL A 183 12.39 -17.61 27.19
CA VAL A 183 12.61 -18.24 28.50
C VAL A 183 12.13 -17.26 29.55
N LYS A 184 11.15 -17.67 30.37
CA LYS A 184 10.40 -16.78 31.28
C LYS A 184 9.71 -15.65 30.52
N ASP A 185 10.28 -14.46 30.58
CA ASP A 185 9.80 -13.19 30.03
C ASP A 185 10.82 -12.57 29.05
N ALA A 186 11.85 -13.33 28.63
CA ALA A 186 12.90 -12.85 27.74
C ALA A 186 13.00 -13.67 26.45
N ALA A 187 13.11 -12.99 25.31
CA ALA A 187 13.34 -13.62 24.02
C ALA A 187 14.60 -14.50 24.05
N SER A 188 14.51 -15.67 23.43
CA SER A 188 15.58 -16.67 23.37
C SER A 188 15.91 -17.14 21.95
N GLY A 189 15.12 -16.70 20.96
CA GLY A 189 15.29 -17.10 19.56
C GLY A 189 13.99 -17.09 18.78
N VAL A 190 13.99 -17.80 17.66
CA VAL A 190 12.82 -18.01 16.82
C VAL A 190 12.76 -19.45 16.31
N GLU A 191 11.54 -19.94 16.08
CA GLU A 191 11.27 -21.11 15.26
C GLU A 191 10.71 -20.66 13.92
N ALA A 192 11.23 -21.23 12.85
CA ALA A 192 10.87 -20.89 11.49
C ALA A 192 10.79 -22.14 10.61
N THR A 193 10.22 -21.98 9.42
CA THR A 193 10.16 -22.99 8.37
C THR A 193 10.78 -22.45 7.08
N VAL A 194 11.58 -23.28 6.41
CA VAL A 194 12.23 -22.99 5.12
C VAL A 194 11.85 -24.05 4.09
N LEU A 195 12.18 -23.80 2.81
CA LEU A 195 11.88 -24.71 1.69
C LEU A 195 10.37 -25.05 1.62
N ASN A 196 9.54 -24.01 1.58
CA ASN A 196 8.08 -24.09 1.52
C ASN A 196 7.46 -24.95 2.65
N GLY A 197 7.97 -24.81 3.87
CA GLY A 197 7.44 -25.52 5.04
C GLY A 197 8.10 -26.87 5.32
N SER A 198 9.00 -27.34 4.46
CA SER A 198 9.53 -28.71 4.52
C SER A 198 10.60 -28.90 5.60
N VAL A 199 11.30 -27.84 5.99
CA VAL A 199 12.42 -27.92 6.94
C VAL A 199 12.21 -26.93 8.08
N ARG A 200 12.26 -27.43 9.30
CA ARG A 200 12.24 -26.62 10.52
C ARG A 200 13.61 -26.02 10.80
N LEU A 201 13.66 -24.72 11.01
CA LEU A 201 14.83 -23.96 11.42
C LEU A 201 14.62 -23.44 12.84
N VAL A 202 15.62 -23.62 13.70
CA VAL A 202 15.63 -23.05 15.06
C VAL A 202 16.84 -22.15 15.20
N VAL A 203 16.61 -20.87 15.48
CA VAL A 203 17.67 -19.88 15.68
C VAL A 203 17.66 -19.44 17.12
N LYS A 204 18.81 -19.51 17.80
CA LYS A 204 18.97 -18.97 19.16
C LYS A 204 19.52 -17.55 19.09
N ALA A 205 18.85 -16.62 19.75
CA ALA A 205 19.25 -15.21 19.81
C ALA A 205 18.83 -14.60 21.15
N LYS A 206 19.67 -13.72 21.71
CA LYS A 206 19.35 -12.97 22.93
C LYS A 206 18.40 -11.81 22.68
N THR A 207 18.36 -11.34 21.44
CA THR A 207 17.57 -10.21 20.98
C THR A 207 16.93 -10.61 19.66
N VAL A 208 15.65 -10.32 19.52
CA VAL A 208 14.88 -10.56 18.30
C VAL A 208 14.22 -9.24 17.90
N VAL A 209 14.37 -8.86 16.64
CA VAL A 209 13.76 -7.63 16.09
C VAL A 209 12.77 -8.04 14.99
N CYS A 210 11.48 -7.89 15.27
CA CYS A 210 10.39 -8.14 14.34
C CYS A 210 10.22 -6.96 13.37
N CYS A 211 10.36 -7.25 12.07
CA CYS A 211 10.20 -6.26 10.99
C CYS A 211 9.32 -6.80 9.85
N ALA A 212 8.29 -7.59 10.17
CA ALA A 212 7.44 -8.28 9.20
C ALA A 212 6.30 -7.40 8.64
N GLY A 213 6.28 -6.10 8.99
CA GLY A 213 5.29 -5.14 8.51
C GLY A 213 3.96 -5.20 9.26
N SER A 214 3.08 -4.25 8.96
CA SER A 214 1.84 -4.02 9.72
C SER A 214 0.81 -5.13 9.65
N LEU A 215 0.98 -6.13 8.78
CA LEU A 215 0.09 -7.29 8.72
C LEU A 215 0.69 -8.49 9.44
N HIS A 216 1.96 -8.82 9.16
CA HIS A 216 2.57 -10.05 9.66
C HIS A 216 3.23 -9.91 11.04
N THR A 217 3.71 -8.71 11.42
CA THR A 217 4.26 -8.49 12.76
C THR A 217 3.24 -8.78 13.87
N PRO A 218 2.03 -8.19 13.91
CA PRO A 218 1.06 -8.52 14.96
C PRO A 218 0.67 -10.01 14.96
N ALA A 219 0.54 -10.62 13.78
CA ALA A 219 0.26 -12.04 13.67
C ALA A 219 1.38 -12.91 14.27
N LEU A 220 2.65 -12.58 14.02
CA LEU A 220 3.80 -13.24 14.63
C LEU A 220 3.80 -13.07 16.14
N LEU A 221 3.57 -11.86 16.66
CA LEU A 221 3.53 -11.60 18.10
C LEU A 221 2.42 -12.41 18.80
N LEU A 222 1.22 -12.44 18.23
CA LEU A 222 0.09 -13.22 18.76
C LEU A 222 0.39 -14.73 18.77
N ARG A 223 0.93 -15.28 17.67
CA ARG A 223 1.35 -16.69 17.61
C ARG A 223 2.51 -17.01 18.55
N SER A 224 3.28 -16.01 18.95
CA SER A 224 4.36 -16.12 19.94
C SER A 224 3.87 -16.01 21.39
N GLY A 225 2.56 -15.83 21.61
CA GLY A 225 1.93 -15.87 22.93
C GLY A 225 1.90 -14.54 23.68
N LEU A 226 2.24 -13.41 23.04
CA LEU A 226 2.09 -12.08 23.63
C LEU A 226 0.59 -11.74 23.83
N ARG A 227 0.29 -10.98 24.89
CA ARG A 227 -1.08 -10.79 25.39
C ARG A 227 -1.52 -9.33 25.45
N ASN A 228 -0.63 -8.38 25.17
CA ASN A 228 -0.97 -6.96 25.18
C ASN A 228 -2.19 -6.71 24.26
N PRO A 229 -3.26 -6.07 24.78
CA PRO A 229 -4.54 -5.94 24.07
C PRO A 229 -4.46 -5.05 22.82
N ASN A 230 -3.38 -4.28 22.66
CA ASN A 230 -3.16 -3.43 21.49
C ASN A 230 -2.60 -4.18 20.27
N ILE A 231 -2.08 -5.40 20.43
CA ILE A 231 -1.48 -6.15 19.33
C ILE A 231 -2.53 -6.48 18.27
N GLY A 232 -2.29 -6.07 17.02
CA GLY A 232 -3.21 -6.27 15.90
C GLY A 232 -4.41 -5.33 15.92
N ARG A 233 -4.45 -4.37 16.84
CA ARG A 233 -5.48 -3.32 16.89
C ARG A 233 -4.96 -2.04 16.26
N HIS A 234 -5.89 -1.12 15.97
CA HIS A 234 -5.59 0.24 15.51
C HIS A 234 -4.90 0.33 14.14
N LEU A 235 -4.99 -0.72 13.31
CA LEU A 235 -4.54 -0.68 11.92
C LEU A 235 -5.07 0.59 11.23
N ARG A 236 -4.15 1.35 10.65
CA ARG A 236 -4.42 2.53 9.84
C ARG A 236 -4.04 2.25 8.40
N LEU A 237 -4.95 2.60 7.50
CA LEU A 237 -4.77 2.46 6.06
C LEU A 237 -4.79 3.86 5.44
N HIS A 238 -4.25 3.99 4.23
CA HIS A 238 -4.43 5.18 3.38
C HIS A 238 -5.45 4.92 2.26
N PRO A 239 -6.77 5.08 2.46
CA PRO A 239 -7.75 4.92 1.40
C PRO A 239 -7.40 5.83 0.21
N VAL A 240 -7.39 5.27 -0.99
CA VAL A 240 -7.08 6.03 -2.20
C VAL A 240 -8.36 6.22 -2.99
N VAL A 241 -8.65 7.48 -3.33
CA VAL A 241 -9.70 7.83 -4.28
C VAL A 241 -9.05 8.22 -5.59
N THR A 242 -9.77 8.00 -6.67
CA THR A 242 -9.21 8.10 -8.01
C THR A 242 -10.19 8.85 -8.90
N VAL A 243 -9.65 9.79 -9.70
CA VAL A 243 -10.43 10.68 -10.56
C VAL A 243 -9.78 10.71 -11.94
N HIS A 244 -10.59 10.82 -12.99
CA HIS A 244 -10.12 10.92 -14.37
C HIS A 244 -10.45 12.22 -15.04
N GLY A 245 -9.48 12.70 -15.83
CA GLY A 245 -9.71 13.68 -16.87
C GLY A 245 -9.32 13.09 -18.23
N PHE A 246 -10.14 13.37 -19.25
CA PHE A 246 -9.80 13.08 -20.64
C PHE A 246 -9.23 14.34 -21.31
N PHE A 247 -8.01 14.23 -21.86
CA PHE A 247 -7.28 15.35 -22.45
C PHE A 247 -7.00 15.07 -23.95
N PRO A 248 -7.94 15.36 -24.87
CA PRO A 248 -7.88 14.90 -26.27
C PRO A 248 -6.67 15.43 -27.07
N HIS A 249 -6.01 16.48 -26.59
CA HIS A 249 -4.88 17.14 -27.26
C HIS A 249 -3.56 17.01 -26.49
N LYS A 250 -3.52 16.23 -25.41
CA LYS A 250 -2.28 15.93 -24.66
C LYS A 250 -1.87 14.50 -24.99
N GLN A 251 -0.84 14.34 -25.81
CA GLN A 251 -0.27 13.01 -26.11
C GLN A 251 0.61 12.55 -24.94
N VAL A 252 0.34 11.37 -24.40
CA VAL A 252 1.18 10.70 -23.40
C VAL A 252 1.77 9.45 -24.06
N GLN A 253 3.09 9.23 -23.94
CA GLN A 253 3.68 7.93 -24.24
C GLN A 253 3.58 7.04 -22.98
N SER A 254 2.54 6.21 -22.88
CA SER A 254 2.56 4.99 -22.04
C SER A 254 1.26 4.15 -22.17
N ARG A 255 1.39 2.87 -21.82
CA ARG A 255 0.33 1.84 -21.71
C ARG A 255 -0.76 2.25 -20.69
N PRO A 256 -2.02 1.79 -20.83
CA PRO A 256 -3.17 2.51 -20.28
C PRO A 256 -3.51 2.13 -18.83
N ARG A 257 -3.85 3.12 -17.95
CA ARG A 257 -4.51 2.87 -16.65
C ARG A 257 -5.48 3.97 -16.19
N ILE A 258 -6.59 3.52 -15.55
CA ILE A 258 -7.82 4.25 -15.13
C ILE A 258 -8.17 3.85 -13.65
N HIS A 259 -8.50 4.76 -12.70
CA HIS A 259 -9.58 4.60 -11.70
C HIS A 259 -10.42 5.90 -11.28
N PHE A 260 -11.75 5.75 -10.99
CA PHE A 260 -12.84 6.76 -10.90
C PHE A 260 -13.68 6.66 -9.60
N GLN A 261 -14.30 7.77 -9.11
CA GLN A 261 -15.27 7.77 -8.01
C GLN A 261 -16.46 8.67 -8.34
N LEU A 262 -17.67 8.13 -8.19
CA LEU A 262 -18.88 8.73 -8.76
C LEU A 262 -19.60 9.64 -7.77
N GLY A 263 -19.55 10.96 -7.99
CA GLY A 263 -20.32 11.92 -7.20
C GLY A 263 -21.83 11.78 -7.44
N THR A 264 -22.68 12.23 -6.52
CA THR A 264 -24.15 12.06 -6.63
C THR A 264 -24.74 12.69 -7.89
N LYS A 265 -24.24 13.86 -8.27
CA LYS A 265 -24.63 14.57 -9.51
C LYS A 265 -24.08 13.87 -10.75
N ASP A 266 -22.84 13.39 -10.69
CA ASP A 266 -22.22 12.64 -11.78
C ASP A 266 -22.88 11.26 -11.92
N GLY A 267 -23.32 10.63 -10.84
CA GLY A 267 -24.04 9.36 -10.83
C GLY A 267 -25.44 9.50 -11.37
N GLN A 268 -26.13 10.59 -11.03
CA GLN A 268 -27.38 10.96 -11.70
C GLN A 268 -27.16 11.20 -13.19
N SER A 269 -26.09 11.91 -13.57
CA SER A 269 -25.77 12.19 -14.98
C SER A 269 -25.38 10.93 -15.76
N LEU A 270 -24.64 10.00 -15.14
CA LEU A 270 -24.28 8.71 -15.74
C LEU A 270 -25.50 7.81 -15.90
N VAL A 271 -26.39 7.80 -14.92
CA VAL A 271 -27.67 7.08 -14.99
C VAL A 271 -28.54 7.62 -16.12
N GLU A 272 -28.63 8.95 -16.28
CA GLU A 272 -29.35 9.55 -17.41
C GLU A 272 -28.69 9.29 -18.77
N GLY A 273 -27.36 9.28 -18.82
CA GLY A 273 -26.59 8.88 -20.01
C GLY A 273 -26.85 7.43 -20.42
N LEU A 274 -26.90 6.52 -19.45
CA LEU A 274 -27.28 5.11 -19.63
C LEU A 274 -28.67 5.01 -20.26
N VAL A 275 -29.66 5.73 -19.72
CA VAL A 275 -31.04 5.75 -20.20
C VAL A 275 -31.15 6.29 -21.62
N ALA A 276 -30.44 7.37 -21.96
CA ALA A 276 -30.44 7.91 -23.32
C ALA A 276 -29.86 6.91 -24.34
N GLY A 277 -28.78 6.21 -23.99
CA GLY A 277 -28.19 5.17 -24.83
C GLY A 277 -29.14 4.00 -25.11
N ILE A 278 -29.87 3.53 -24.09
CA ILE A 278 -30.90 2.50 -24.23
C ILE A 278 -31.95 2.93 -25.27
N LYS A 279 -32.47 4.16 -25.14
CA LYS A 279 -33.49 4.69 -26.04
C LYS A 279 -33.03 4.78 -27.50
N VAL A 280 -31.79 5.20 -27.74
CA VAL A 280 -31.22 5.28 -29.10
C VAL A 280 -31.09 3.91 -29.74
N LEU A 281 -30.61 2.90 -29.01
CA LEU A 281 -30.46 1.54 -29.54
C LEU A 281 -31.80 0.92 -29.90
N LEU A 282 -32.81 1.12 -29.05
CA LEU A 282 -34.17 0.67 -29.32
C LEU A 282 -34.76 1.39 -30.54
N ALA A 283 -34.52 2.69 -30.71
CA ALA A 283 -34.96 3.45 -31.89
C ALA A 283 -34.34 2.94 -33.21
N GLN A 284 -33.18 2.29 -33.14
CA GLN A 284 -32.49 1.65 -34.27
C GLN A 284 -32.87 0.17 -34.43
N GLY A 285 -33.85 -0.33 -33.67
CA GLY A 285 -34.41 -1.67 -33.81
C GLY A 285 -33.80 -2.76 -32.92
N ALA A 286 -33.02 -2.39 -31.88
CA ALA A 286 -32.56 -3.36 -30.90
C ALA A 286 -33.75 -3.97 -30.13
N VAL A 287 -33.68 -5.29 -29.88
CA VAL A 287 -34.76 -6.05 -29.21
C VAL A 287 -34.34 -6.61 -27.84
N GLU A 288 -33.07 -6.48 -27.46
CA GLU A 288 -32.54 -6.82 -26.14
C GLU A 288 -31.41 -5.84 -25.74
N VAL A 289 -31.39 -5.40 -24.48
CA VAL A 289 -30.41 -4.43 -23.94
C VAL A 289 -30.05 -4.77 -22.48
N ASN A 290 -28.79 -4.60 -22.06
CA ASN A 290 -28.29 -4.89 -20.71
C ASN A 290 -27.33 -3.81 -20.16
N THR A 291 -27.05 -3.77 -18.84
CA THR A 291 -26.16 -2.76 -18.20
C THR A 291 -25.11 -3.37 -17.25
N THR A 292 -24.17 -2.54 -16.78
CA THR A 292 -23.09 -2.91 -15.84
C THR A 292 -23.50 -2.86 -14.37
N GLN A 293 -24.79 -2.67 -14.08
CA GLN A 293 -25.34 -2.83 -12.73
C GLN A 293 -25.67 -4.32 -12.54
N PHE A 294 -24.75 -5.08 -11.93
CA PHE A 294 -24.73 -6.55 -11.95
C PHE A 294 -25.99 -7.27 -11.43
N HIS A 295 -26.91 -6.55 -10.78
CA HIS A 295 -28.14 -7.09 -10.20
C HIS A 295 -29.40 -6.86 -11.04
N LEU A 296 -29.32 -6.18 -12.19
CA LEU A 296 -30.47 -5.91 -13.05
C LEU A 296 -30.53 -6.89 -14.24
N PRO A 297 -31.62 -7.65 -14.44
CA PRO A 297 -31.78 -8.53 -15.61
C PRO A 297 -31.93 -7.74 -16.94
N PRO A 298 -31.56 -8.33 -18.10
CA PRO A 298 -31.67 -7.66 -19.41
C PRO A 298 -33.11 -7.27 -19.77
N LEU A 299 -33.27 -6.12 -20.43
CA LEU A 299 -34.50 -5.74 -21.10
C LEU A 299 -34.65 -6.53 -22.40
N ARG A 300 -35.79 -7.19 -22.61
CA ARG A 300 -36.11 -7.91 -23.85
C ARG A 300 -37.48 -7.49 -24.37
N LEU A 301 -37.54 -7.03 -25.61
CA LEU A 301 -38.76 -6.69 -26.32
C LEU A 301 -39.16 -7.87 -27.19
N GLN A 302 -40.26 -8.53 -26.81
CA GLN A 302 -40.71 -9.77 -27.43
C GLN A 302 -42.02 -9.59 -28.21
N SER A 303 -42.78 -8.53 -27.91
CA SER A 303 -44.07 -8.28 -28.54
C SER A 303 -43.95 -7.37 -29.75
N LYS A 304 -44.78 -7.58 -30.79
CA LYS A 304 -44.79 -6.71 -31.98
C LYS A 304 -45.18 -5.27 -31.65
N GLU A 305 -45.97 -5.06 -30.60
CA GLU A 305 -46.39 -3.74 -30.14
C GLU A 305 -45.21 -2.99 -29.51
N ASP A 306 -44.42 -3.66 -28.67
CA ASP A 306 -43.18 -3.07 -28.15
C ASP A 306 -42.23 -2.73 -29.30
N LEU A 307 -42.03 -3.66 -30.24
CA LEU A 307 -41.11 -3.47 -31.37
C LEU A 307 -41.53 -2.34 -32.34
N ALA A 308 -42.81 -1.98 -32.37
CA ALA A 308 -43.32 -0.89 -33.20
C ALA A 308 -42.97 0.50 -32.63
N ASN A 309 -42.85 0.62 -31.31
CA ASN A 309 -42.36 1.83 -30.65
C ASN A 309 -41.45 1.47 -29.46
N PRO A 310 -40.27 0.90 -29.75
CA PRO A 310 -39.46 0.20 -28.74
C PRO A 310 -38.87 1.12 -27.69
N VAL A 311 -38.81 2.42 -27.98
CA VAL A 311 -38.29 3.44 -27.07
C VAL A 311 -39.32 3.86 -26.03
N GLU A 312 -40.54 4.15 -26.46
CA GLU A 312 -41.59 4.71 -25.61
C GLU A 312 -42.63 3.68 -25.17
N CYS A 313 -42.46 2.41 -25.51
CA CYS A 313 -43.33 1.34 -25.04
C CYS A 313 -43.26 1.16 -23.51
N ALA A 314 -44.36 0.66 -22.94
CA ALA A 314 -44.50 0.49 -21.49
C ALA A 314 -43.43 -0.45 -20.88
N THR A 315 -42.99 -1.46 -21.64
CA THR A 315 -41.95 -2.40 -21.20
C THR A 315 -40.62 -1.70 -20.98
N THR A 316 -40.17 -0.91 -21.96
CA THR A 316 -38.93 -0.12 -21.89
C THR A 316 -38.96 0.93 -20.79
N GLN A 317 -40.07 1.67 -20.66
CA GLN A 317 -40.15 2.77 -19.68
C GLN A 317 -40.14 2.26 -18.23
N ARG A 318 -40.76 1.10 -17.96
CA ARG A 318 -40.71 0.47 -16.63
C ARG A 318 -39.30 -0.01 -16.27
N TRP A 319 -38.57 -0.57 -17.23
CA TRP A 319 -37.21 -1.05 -16.98
C TRP A 319 -36.22 0.11 -16.78
N ILE A 320 -36.35 1.19 -17.56
CA ILE A 320 -35.59 2.44 -17.36
C ILE A 320 -35.79 3.03 -15.96
N ALA A 321 -37.01 2.94 -15.40
CA ALA A 321 -37.27 3.40 -14.04
C ALA A 321 -36.50 2.58 -12.98
N GLN A 322 -36.29 1.28 -13.21
CA GLN A 322 -35.49 0.42 -12.32
C GLN A 322 -34.00 0.76 -12.39
N VAL A 323 -33.47 1.03 -13.59
CA VAL A 323 -32.08 1.52 -13.80
C VAL A 323 -31.82 2.78 -12.97
N ARG A 324 -32.77 3.73 -13.02
CA ARG A 324 -32.68 4.99 -12.25
C ARG A 324 -32.77 4.78 -10.75
N ALA A 325 -33.65 3.88 -10.29
CA ALA A 325 -33.84 3.60 -8.88
C ALA A 325 -32.62 2.91 -8.24
N LEU A 326 -31.91 2.07 -8.98
CA LEU A 326 -30.66 1.45 -8.53
C LEU A 326 -29.54 2.49 -8.35
N GLY A 327 -29.51 3.50 -9.21
CA GLY A 327 -28.50 4.54 -9.19
C GLY A 327 -27.09 3.98 -9.43
N ALA A 328 -26.09 4.78 -9.08
CA ALA A 328 -24.72 4.31 -9.11
C ALA A 328 -24.02 4.78 -7.82
N VAL A 329 -23.92 3.83 -6.88
CA VAL A 329 -23.49 4.05 -5.49
C VAL A 329 -22.22 3.26 -5.17
N GLN A 330 -21.47 3.69 -4.17
CA GLN A 330 -20.19 3.08 -3.78
C GLN A 330 -20.34 1.57 -3.51
N ASN A 331 -19.44 0.77 -4.09
CA ASN A 331 -19.41 -0.72 -4.04
C ASN A 331 -20.58 -1.46 -4.70
N SER A 332 -21.49 -0.77 -5.38
CA SER A 332 -22.37 -1.38 -6.40
C SER A 332 -21.71 -1.41 -7.80
N ILE A 333 -20.47 -0.90 -7.84
CA ILE A 333 -19.51 -0.72 -8.93
C ILE A 333 -18.10 -0.58 -8.23
N GLY A 334 -16.97 -1.12 -8.72
CA GLY A 334 -15.71 -1.39 -7.92
C GLY A 334 -14.68 -0.23 -7.62
N ILE A 335 -13.81 -0.32 -6.55
CA ILE A 335 -12.80 0.67 -5.95
C ILE A 335 -11.48 0.02 -5.27
N LEU A 336 -10.32 0.74 -4.97
CA LEU A 336 -8.92 0.23 -4.56
C LEU A 336 -8.05 1.04 -3.47
N ASN A 337 -6.99 0.49 -2.77
CA ASN A 337 -6.02 1.15 -1.76
C ASN A 337 -4.50 0.76 -1.79
N ALA A 338 -3.56 1.61 -1.27
CA ALA A 338 -2.08 1.54 -1.43
C ALA A 338 -1.09 1.32 -0.22
N HIS A 339 -1.40 1.65 1.06
CA HIS A 339 -0.41 1.61 2.19
C HIS A 339 -1.01 1.14 3.53
N GLN A 340 -0.28 0.34 4.35
CA GLN A 340 -0.69 -0.16 5.69
C GLN A 340 0.27 0.25 6.82
N MET A 341 -0.26 0.72 7.97
CA MET A 341 0.51 1.18 9.15
C MET A 341 -0.21 0.94 10.49
N GLY A 342 0.50 1.04 11.62
CA GLY A 342 -0.08 1.28 12.96
C GLY A 342 -0.69 0.11 13.75
N SER A 343 -0.57 -1.12 13.27
CA SER A 343 -1.11 -2.31 13.91
C SER A 343 -0.37 -2.80 15.17
N CYS A 344 0.80 -2.23 15.47
CA CYS A 344 1.58 -2.44 16.68
C CYS A 344 2.11 -1.10 17.21
N ARG A 345 1.24 -0.09 17.28
CA ARG A 345 1.67 1.28 17.58
C ARG A 345 2.50 1.39 18.86
N MET A 346 3.49 2.29 18.84
CA MET A 346 4.20 2.70 20.05
C MET A 346 3.24 3.42 21.02
N GLY A 347 3.49 3.26 22.32
CA GLY A 347 2.80 3.99 23.38
C GLY A 347 3.76 4.36 24.50
N SER A 348 3.45 5.41 25.26
CA SER A 348 4.22 5.80 26.46
C SER A 348 3.93 4.91 27.67
N THR A 349 2.87 4.10 27.62
CA THR A 349 2.51 3.09 28.63
C THR A 349 2.00 1.80 27.94
N PRO A 350 1.96 0.65 28.65
CA PRO A 350 1.43 -0.62 28.11
C PRO A 350 -0.03 -0.56 27.61
N GLU A 351 -0.84 0.32 28.19
CA GLU A 351 -2.24 0.53 27.81
C GLU A 351 -2.36 1.31 26.50
N MET A 352 -1.39 2.18 26.22
CA MET A 352 -1.41 3.13 25.10
C MET A 352 -0.85 2.54 23.80
N GLY A 353 -0.01 1.51 23.85
CA GLY A 353 0.60 0.89 22.66
C GLY A 353 1.11 -0.53 22.90
N ALA A 354 1.42 -1.24 21.81
CA ALA A 354 1.92 -2.61 21.85
C ALA A 354 3.40 -2.71 22.26
N VAL A 355 4.14 -1.63 22.03
CA VAL A 355 5.56 -1.50 22.39
C VAL A 355 5.84 -0.16 23.06
N ASN A 356 6.95 -0.08 23.77
CA ASN A 356 7.45 1.15 24.38
C ASN A 356 8.06 2.10 23.30
N PRO A 357 8.47 3.34 23.67
CA PRO A 357 9.04 4.29 22.71
C PRO A 357 10.34 3.86 22.04
N ASP A 358 11.04 2.85 22.58
CA ASP A 358 12.26 2.27 22.00
C ASP A 358 11.93 1.08 21.07
N GLY A 359 10.64 0.77 20.86
CA GLY A 359 10.17 -0.34 20.05
C GLY A 359 10.19 -1.70 20.77
N GLU A 360 10.57 -1.78 22.04
CA GLU A 360 10.56 -3.02 22.83
C GLU A 360 9.14 -3.37 23.28
N THR A 361 8.76 -4.65 23.18
CA THR A 361 7.44 -5.10 23.66
C THR A 361 7.36 -5.04 25.18
N TRP A 362 6.19 -4.65 25.71
CA TRP A 362 5.94 -4.61 27.16
C TRP A 362 5.94 -5.99 27.80
N ASP A 363 5.55 -7.02 27.04
CA ASP A 363 5.31 -8.38 27.54
C ASP A 363 6.57 -9.26 27.48
N MET A 364 7.57 -8.92 26.65
CA MET A 364 8.74 -9.74 26.42
C MET A 364 10.01 -8.91 26.23
N ARG A 365 10.92 -9.03 27.20
CA ARG A 365 12.21 -8.36 27.17
C ARG A 365 13.11 -8.91 26.06
N GLY A 366 13.80 -8.03 25.35
CA GLY A 366 14.66 -8.36 24.22
C GLY A 366 13.91 -8.66 22.92
N LEU A 367 12.58 -8.45 22.89
CA LEU A 367 11.77 -8.52 21.68
C LEU A 367 11.38 -7.10 21.24
N TYR A 368 11.84 -6.70 20.08
CA TYR A 368 11.60 -5.38 19.51
C TYR A 368 10.72 -5.48 18.26
N VAL A 369 9.93 -4.45 17.98
CA VAL A 369 9.25 -4.22 16.70
C VAL A 369 9.89 -2.99 16.08
N ALA A 370 10.18 -3.02 14.78
CA ALA A 370 10.75 -1.88 14.08
C ALA A 370 10.34 -1.86 12.61
N ASP A 371 9.04 -1.64 12.37
CA ASP A 371 8.47 -1.47 11.03
C ASP A 371 7.27 -0.50 11.06
N ALA A 372 6.60 -0.31 9.92
CA ALA A 372 5.46 0.60 9.77
C ALA A 372 4.28 0.33 10.73
N SER A 373 4.22 -0.86 11.35
CA SER A 373 3.25 -1.18 12.41
C SER A 373 3.40 -0.29 13.65
N LEU A 374 4.58 0.29 13.88
CA LEU A 374 4.86 1.15 15.02
C LEU A 374 4.19 2.52 14.97
N PHE A 375 3.85 3.01 13.78
CA PHE A 375 3.36 4.37 13.63
C PHE A 375 2.00 4.55 14.34
N PRO A 376 1.86 5.55 15.25
CA PRO A 376 0.58 5.77 15.94
C PRO A 376 -0.60 6.04 15.00
N THR A 377 -0.32 6.68 13.86
CA THR A 377 -1.28 6.98 12.81
C THR A 377 -0.70 6.75 11.42
N ALA A 378 -1.54 6.83 10.39
CA ALA A 378 -1.10 6.76 9.01
C ALA A 378 -0.21 7.98 8.67
N SER A 379 0.87 7.79 7.91
CA SER A 379 1.86 8.85 7.67
C SER A 379 1.36 10.04 6.85
N GLY A 380 0.19 9.92 6.19
CA GLY A 380 -0.48 10.94 5.40
C GLY A 380 0.36 11.49 4.24
N VAL A 381 -0.13 11.40 3.01
CA VAL A 381 0.34 12.32 1.95
C VAL A 381 -0.72 13.41 1.86
N LYS A 382 -0.38 14.64 2.25
CA LYS A 382 -1.24 15.81 2.00
C LYS A 382 -0.97 16.34 0.60
#